data_AF-A0A2V7S3T6-F1
#
_entry.id   AF-A0A2V7S3T6-F1
#
_cell.length_a   1.000
_cell.length_b   1.000
_cell.length_c   1.000
_cell.angle_alpha   90.00
_cell.angle_beta   90.00
_cell.angle_gamma   90.00
#
_symmetry.space_group_name_H-M   'P 1'
#
loop_
_entity.id
_entity.type
_entity.pdbx_description
1 polymer ?
#
loop_
_entity_poly.entity_id
_entity_poly.type
_entity_poly.pdbx_seq_one_letter_code
_entity_poly.pdbx_strand_id
1 'polypeptide(L)'
;MFGDIRHQQRLELLSLCLPALLRYDDRTAGALGMETRLPLLDYRLVEFAYRLPLRHKIRNGWTKYLLRRYLAGHGLDAVAWRRRKYAFYAPQAAWTRRLIAARGSALEATPFAHALLEDGVSLAGLRMPVAWDVYNCAHLASVLGWEADESCAQSA
;
A
#
# COMPACT_ATOMS: atom_id res chain seq x y z
N MET A 1 -0.88 2.41 -23.34
CA MET A 1 -1.59 2.66 -22.07
C MET A 1 -0.93 3.82 -21.30
N PHE A 2 -0.89 5.02 -21.89
CA PHE A 2 -0.57 6.26 -21.18
C PHE A 2 -1.48 7.34 -21.79
N GLY A 3 -2.61 7.60 -21.13
CA GLY A 3 -3.59 8.60 -21.59
C GLY A 3 -3.13 10.04 -21.33
N ASP A 4 -4.03 11.00 -21.56
CA ASP A 4 -3.82 12.40 -21.22
C ASP A 4 -3.38 12.55 -19.76
N ILE A 5 -2.17 13.09 -19.55
CA ILE A 5 -1.59 13.30 -18.22
C ILE A 5 -2.49 14.18 -17.36
N ARG A 6 -3.18 15.16 -17.93
CA ARG A 6 -4.09 16.02 -17.15
C ARG A 6 -5.31 15.24 -16.66
N HIS A 7 -5.86 14.37 -17.50
CA HIS A 7 -6.90 13.45 -17.09
C HIS A 7 -6.44 12.55 -15.94
N GLN A 8 -5.25 11.95 -16.04
CA GLN A 8 -4.69 11.14 -14.95
C GLN A 8 -4.50 11.95 -13.67
N GLN A 9 -3.97 13.18 -13.76
CA GLN A 9 -3.81 14.07 -12.60
C GLN A 9 -5.14 14.37 -11.91
N ARG A 10 -6.21 14.57 -12.69
CA ARG A 10 -7.55 14.78 -12.15
C ARG A 10 -8.05 13.53 -11.42
N LEU A 11 -7.87 12.35 -11.99
CA LEU A 11 -8.25 11.09 -11.34
C LEU A 11 -7.47 10.87 -10.03
N GLU A 12 -6.16 11.11 -10.03
CA GLU A 12 -5.34 11.00 -8.82
C GLU A 12 -5.80 11.94 -7.71
N LEU A 13 -6.18 13.17 -8.05
CA LEU A 13 -6.66 14.16 -7.08
C LEU A 13 -8.04 13.81 -6.51
N LEU A 14 -8.96 13.32 -7.35
CA LEU A 14 -10.38 13.25 -7.01
C LEU A 14 -10.89 11.84 -6.69
N SER A 15 -10.24 10.78 -7.19
CA SER A 15 -10.87 9.46 -7.24
C SER A 15 -9.95 8.28 -6.98
N LEU A 16 -8.63 8.43 -7.16
CA LEU A 16 -7.68 7.31 -7.00
C LEU A 16 -6.96 7.39 -5.65
N CYS A 17 -5.63 7.55 -5.68
CA CYS A 17 -4.80 7.35 -4.50
C CYS A 17 -4.98 8.44 -3.45
N LEU A 18 -5.07 9.72 -3.85
CA LEU A 18 -5.00 10.83 -2.90
C LEU A 18 -6.14 10.81 -1.87
N PRO A 19 -7.44 10.65 -2.23
CA PRO A 19 -8.51 10.58 -1.25
C PRO A 19 -8.33 9.46 -0.23
N ALA A 20 -7.82 8.30 -0.65
CA ALA A 20 -7.56 7.17 0.24
C ALA A 20 -6.45 7.50 1.24
N LEU A 21 -5.35 8.09 0.77
CA LEU A 21 -4.23 8.50 1.61
C LEU A 21 -4.63 9.57 2.63
N LEU A 22 -5.43 10.56 2.23
CA LEU A 22 -5.93 11.60 3.13
C LEU A 22 -6.82 11.03 4.24
N ARG A 23 -7.66 10.05 3.90
CA ARG A 23 -8.49 9.35 4.90
C ARG A 23 -7.63 8.60 5.92
N TYR A 24 -6.55 7.95 5.49
CA TYR A 24 -5.64 7.26 6.40
C TYR A 24 -4.90 8.23 7.32
N ASP A 25 -4.41 9.33 6.77
CA ASP A 25 -3.72 10.38 7.53
C ASP A 25 -4.64 11.00 8.60
N ASP A 26 -5.85 11.42 8.21
CA ASP A 26 -6.84 12.03 9.10
C ASP A 26 -7.24 11.11 10.27
N ARG A 27 -7.55 9.83 9.98
CA ARG A 27 -7.89 8.85 11.03
C ARG A 27 -6.72 8.57 11.97
N THR A 28 -5.51 8.51 11.42
CA THR A 28 -4.31 8.24 12.23
C THR A 28 -3.98 9.41 13.14
N ALA A 29 -4.06 10.64 12.61
CA ALA A 29 -3.85 11.86 13.37
C ALA A 29 -4.91 12.00 14.47
N GLY A 30 -6.20 11.81 14.13
CA GLY A 30 -7.30 11.86 15.08
C GLY A 30 -7.19 10.82 16.20
N ALA A 31 -6.76 9.59 15.88
CA ALA A 31 -6.51 8.55 16.89
C ALA A 31 -5.39 8.90 17.87
N LEU A 32 -4.46 9.76 17.47
CA LEU A 32 -3.35 10.25 18.30
C LEU A 32 -3.62 11.64 18.90
N GLY A 33 -4.82 12.21 18.70
CA GLY A 33 -5.16 13.56 19.16
C GLY A 33 -4.33 14.67 18.47
N MET A 34 -3.81 14.40 17.28
CA MET A 34 -3.00 15.33 16.49
C MET A 34 -3.76 15.83 15.25
N GLU A 35 -3.31 16.95 14.69
CA GLU A 35 -3.80 17.47 13.41
C GLU A 35 -2.65 17.51 12.40
N THR A 36 -2.82 16.83 11.26
CA THR A 36 -1.83 16.88 10.17
C THR A 36 -2.07 18.09 9.27
N ARG A 37 -1.02 18.87 8.99
CA ARG A 37 -1.03 19.92 7.96
C ARG A 37 -0.30 19.42 6.73
N LEU A 38 -0.91 19.61 5.55
CA LEU A 38 -0.37 19.16 4.26
C LEU A 38 -0.10 20.38 3.34
N PRO A 39 0.99 21.15 3.54
CA PRO A 39 1.23 22.40 2.81
C PRO A 39 1.24 22.26 1.29
N LEU A 40 1.64 21.09 0.78
CA LEU A 40 1.67 20.83 -0.66
C LEU A 40 0.26 20.61 -1.27
N LEU A 41 -0.78 20.50 -0.44
CA LEU A 41 -2.17 20.35 -0.82
C LEU A 41 -3.02 21.60 -0.58
N ASP A 42 -2.40 22.75 -0.31
CA ASP A 42 -3.10 24.03 -0.37
C ASP A 42 -3.73 24.20 -1.76
N TYR A 43 -5.01 24.57 -1.81
CA TYR A 43 -5.78 24.62 -3.06
C TYR A 43 -5.11 25.54 -4.10
N ARG A 44 -4.46 26.63 -3.69
CA ARG A 44 -3.78 27.57 -4.59
C ARG A 44 -2.59 26.90 -5.26
N LEU A 45 -1.83 26.13 -4.48
CA LEU A 45 -0.68 25.41 -5.00
C LEU A 45 -1.10 24.24 -5.89
N VAL A 46 -2.15 23.52 -5.53
CA VAL A 46 -2.71 22.43 -6.34
C VAL A 46 -3.23 22.96 -7.67
N GLU A 47 -3.99 24.05 -7.67
CA GLU A 47 -4.49 24.69 -8.90
C GLU A 47 -3.34 25.20 -9.79
N PHE A 48 -2.35 25.86 -9.18
CA PHE A 48 -1.14 26.29 -9.88
C PHE A 48 -0.42 25.10 -10.52
N ALA A 49 -0.16 24.04 -9.74
CA ALA A 49 0.51 22.85 -10.21
C ALA A 49 -0.30 22.11 -11.29
N TYR A 50 -1.62 22.09 -11.19
CA TYR A 50 -2.49 21.47 -12.19
C TYR A 50 -2.38 22.20 -13.54
N ARG A 51 -2.45 23.54 -13.54
CA ARG A 51 -2.35 24.39 -14.73
C ARG A 51 -0.94 24.46 -15.32
N LEU A 52 0.08 24.14 -14.55
CA LEU A 52 1.49 24.24 -14.96
C LEU A 52 1.80 23.38 -16.21
N PRO A 53 2.46 23.93 -17.25
CA PRO A 53 2.85 23.18 -18.44
C PRO A 53 3.72 21.97 -18.11
N LEU A 54 3.55 20.89 -18.86
CA LEU A 54 4.19 19.59 -18.58
C LEU A 54 5.71 19.68 -18.45
N ARG A 55 6.38 20.52 -19.27
CA ARG A 55 7.84 20.74 -19.26
C ARG A 55 8.40 21.22 -17.90
N HIS A 56 7.56 21.78 -17.03
CA HIS A 56 7.97 22.20 -15.68
C HIS A 56 7.71 21.10 -14.64
N LYS A 57 6.87 20.12 -14.95
CA LYS A 57 6.61 18.93 -14.13
C LYS A 57 7.62 17.83 -14.43
N ILE A 58 7.88 17.59 -15.71
CA ILE A 58 8.75 16.53 -16.24
C ILE A 58 9.68 17.14 -17.30
N ARG A 59 11.00 17.00 -17.12
CA ARG A 59 12.00 17.46 -18.09
C ARG A 59 13.27 16.63 -17.99
N ASN A 60 13.83 16.23 -19.14
CA ASN A 60 15.09 15.48 -19.23
C ASN A 60 15.13 14.24 -18.30
N GLY A 61 14.03 13.47 -18.26
CA GLY A 61 13.90 12.28 -17.39
C GLY A 61 13.62 12.57 -15.91
N TRP A 62 13.59 13.83 -15.49
CA TRP A 62 13.32 14.22 -14.11
C TRP A 62 11.87 14.61 -13.89
N THR A 63 11.23 13.98 -12.90
CA THR A 63 9.92 14.39 -12.37
C THR A 63 10.07 15.48 -11.30
N LYS A 64 8.99 16.22 -11.02
CA LYS A 64 8.96 17.34 -10.06
C LYS A 64 10.00 18.42 -10.40
N TYR A 65 10.26 18.64 -11.69
CA TYR A 65 11.41 19.40 -12.16
C TYR A 65 11.47 20.83 -11.59
N LEU A 66 10.34 21.55 -11.58
CA LEU A 66 10.26 22.89 -10.99
C LEU A 66 10.61 22.89 -9.50
N LEU A 67 10.06 21.95 -8.72
CA LEU A 67 10.35 21.82 -7.29
C LEU A 67 11.83 21.49 -7.05
N ARG A 68 12.43 20.63 -7.87
CA ARG A 68 13.86 20.32 -7.77
C ARG A 68 14.73 21.54 -8.03
N ARG A 69 14.41 22.34 -9.07
CA ARG A 69 15.11 23.60 -9.34
C ARG A 69 14.96 24.61 -8.20
N TYR A 70 13.76 24.70 -7.61
CA TYR A 70 13.53 25.54 -6.44
C TYR A 70 14.43 25.13 -5.27
N LEU A 71 14.47 23.85 -4.92
CA LEU A 71 15.32 23.32 -3.84
C LEU A 71 16.81 23.53 -4.12
N ALA A 72 17.27 23.28 -5.35
CA ALA A 72 18.66 23.54 -5.76
C ALA A 72 19.02 25.03 -5.61
N GLY A 73 18.12 25.94 -5.96
CA GLY A 73 18.30 27.38 -5.75
C GLY A 73 18.43 27.79 -4.27
N HIS A 74 18.05 26.91 -3.33
CA HIS A 74 18.23 27.10 -1.88
C HIS A 74 19.40 26.27 -1.32
N GLY A 75 20.32 25.81 -2.18
CA GLY A 75 21.52 25.07 -1.77
C GLY A 75 21.25 23.61 -1.37
N LEU A 76 20.09 23.04 -1.72
CA LEU A 76 19.71 21.66 -1.38
C LEU A 76 19.96 20.67 -2.52
N ASP A 77 21.03 20.83 -3.30
CA ASP A 77 21.32 20.03 -4.50
C ASP A 77 21.33 18.52 -4.25
N ALA A 78 21.94 18.09 -3.15
CA ALA A 78 22.01 16.67 -2.77
C ALA A 78 20.61 16.03 -2.60
N VAL A 79 19.64 16.80 -2.12
CA VAL A 79 18.24 16.38 -1.96
C VAL A 79 17.49 16.55 -3.27
N ALA A 80 17.64 17.71 -3.92
CA ALA A 80 16.95 18.10 -5.14
C ALA A 80 17.21 17.11 -6.29
N TRP A 81 18.43 16.61 -6.43
CA TRP A 81 18.83 15.73 -7.52
C TRP A 81 19.03 14.27 -7.11
N ARG A 82 18.53 13.89 -5.92
CA ARG A 82 18.50 12.48 -5.53
C ARG A 82 17.63 11.69 -6.51
N ARG A 83 18.26 10.71 -7.18
CA ARG A 83 17.59 9.78 -8.11
C ARG A 83 16.71 8.78 -7.37
N ARG A 84 17.19 8.26 -6.24
CA ARG A 84 16.45 7.27 -5.45
C ARG A 84 15.28 7.94 -4.72
N LYS A 85 14.06 7.56 -5.11
CA LYS A 85 12.82 7.89 -4.40
C LYS A 85 12.55 6.76 -3.41
N TYR A 86 12.68 7.05 -2.12
CA TYR A 86 12.10 6.18 -1.09
C TYR A 86 10.63 6.54 -0.97
N ALA A 87 9.77 5.56 -1.15
CA ALA A 87 8.37 5.70 -0.78
C ALA A 87 8.22 5.40 0.71
N PHE A 88 7.15 5.95 1.29
CA PHE A 88 6.79 5.75 2.68
C PHE A 88 5.99 4.45 2.81
N TYR A 89 6.65 3.32 2.57
CA TYR A 89 6.03 2.01 2.75
C TYR A 89 6.22 1.57 4.19
N ALA A 90 5.14 1.09 4.81
CA ALA A 90 5.26 0.29 6.02
C ALA A 90 6.15 -0.94 5.72
N PRO A 91 6.89 -1.48 6.72
CA PRO A 91 7.69 -2.69 6.56
C PRO A 91 6.79 -3.94 6.54
N GLN A 92 5.84 -3.96 5.60
CA GLN A 92 4.74 -4.91 5.51
C GLN A 92 5.24 -6.35 5.53
N ALA A 93 6.29 -6.67 4.76
CA ALA A 93 6.84 -8.02 4.72
C ALA A 93 7.33 -8.50 6.11
N ALA A 94 7.96 -7.62 6.89
CA ALA A 94 8.43 -7.97 8.23
C ALA A 94 7.25 -8.12 9.22
N TRP A 95 6.24 -7.26 9.11
CA TRP A 95 5.03 -7.34 9.92
C TRP A 95 4.19 -8.57 9.61
N THR A 96 3.98 -8.88 8.33
CA THR A 96 3.28 -10.08 7.87
C THR A 96 4.00 -11.34 8.36
N ARG A 97 5.33 -11.41 8.25
CA ARG A 97 6.13 -12.53 8.83
C ARG A 97 5.87 -12.71 10.31
N ARG A 98 5.94 -11.61 11.07
CA ARG A 98 5.68 -11.63 12.52
C ARG A 98 4.26 -12.07 12.84
N LEU A 99 3.27 -11.60 12.08
CA LEU A 99 1.87 -11.96 12.28
C LEU A 99 1.62 -13.45 12.01
N ILE A 100 2.15 -13.99 10.91
CA ILE A 100 2.06 -15.42 10.58
C ILE A 100 2.81 -16.25 11.63
N ALA A 101 3.99 -15.84 12.08
CA ALA A 101 4.69 -16.55 13.14
C ALA A 101 3.92 -16.56 14.47
N ALA A 102 3.22 -15.46 14.79
CA ALA A 102 2.49 -15.32 16.05
C ALA A 102 1.10 -15.99 16.03
N ARG A 103 0.43 -16.08 14.87
CA ARG A 103 -0.97 -16.53 14.78
C ARG A 103 -1.22 -17.65 13.76
N GLY A 104 -0.22 -17.98 12.94
CA GLY A 104 -0.35 -18.93 11.83
C GLY A 104 -0.67 -20.34 12.31
N SER A 105 -0.03 -20.83 13.36
CA SER A 105 -0.29 -22.18 13.90
C SER A 105 -1.74 -22.40 14.34
N ALA A 106 -2.38 -21.36 14.91
CA ALA A 106 -3.78 -21.43 15.28
C ALA A 106 -4.71 -21.50 14.06
N LEU A 107 -4.30 -20.92 12.92
CA LEU A 107 -5.05 -20.98 11.67
C LEU A 107 -4.79 -22.27 10.89
N GLU A 108 -3.58 -22.83 10.98
CA GLU A 108 -3.22 -24.13 10.39
C GLU A 108 -4.13 -25.25 10.90
N ALA A 109 -4.58 -25.17 12.16
CA ALA A 109 -5.51 -26.13 12.76
C ALA A 109 -6.98 -25.95 12.32
N THR A 110 -7.29 -24.96 11.48
CA THR A 110 -8.68 -24.75 11.03
C THR A 110 -9.05 -25.76 9.92
N PRO A 111 -10.32 -26.21 9.84
CA PRO A 111 -10.75 -27.14 8.79
C PRO A 111 -10.45 -26.61 7.38
N PHE A 112 -10.54 -25.29 7.19
CA PHE A 112 -10.25 -24.65 5.91
C PHE A 112 -8.77 -24.73 5.55
N ALA A 113 -7.87 -24.55 6.53
CA ALA A 113 -6.44 -24.68 6.30
C ALA A 113 -6.06 -26.13 5.96
N HIS A 114 -6.66 -27.12 6.62
CA HIS A 114 -6.48 -28.54 6.26
C HIS A 114 -7.00 -28.88 4.86
N ALA A 115 -8.06 -28.22 4.39
CA ALA A 115 -8.54 -28.39 3.02
C ALA A 115 -7.63 -27.71 1.98
N LEU A 116 -6.87 -26.69 2.37
CA LEU A 116 -6.05 -25.88 1.48
C LEU A 116 -4.57 -26.27 1.46
N LEU A 117 -4.06 -26.82 2.57
CA LEU A 117 -2.66 -27.20 2.76
C LEU A 117 -2.53 -28.71 2.89
N GLU A 118 -1.49 -29.28 2.27
CA GLU A 118 -1.10 -30.67 2.52
C GLU A 118 -0.64 -30.84 3.98
N ASP A 119 -0.81 -32.04 4.52
CA ASP A 119 -0.39 -32.36 5.89
C ASP A 119 1.11 -32.11 6.10
N GLY A 120 1.43 -31.41 7.19
CA GLY A 120 2.81 -31.06 7.54
C GLY A 120 3.36 -29.78 6.88
N VAL A 121 2.59 -29.13 6.01
CA VAL A 121 2.97 -27.81 5.46
C VAL A 121 2.64 -26.70 6.44
N SER A 122 3.67 -26.01 6.94
CA SER A 122 3.48 -24.81 7.78
C SER A 122 3.47 -23.52 6.95
N LEU A 123 2.56 -22.61 7.28
CA LEU A 123 2.48 -21.24 6.78
C LEU A 123 3.79 -20.49 6.94
N ALA A 124 4.53 -20.72 8.03
CA ALA A 124 5.81 -20.06 8.28
C ALA A 124 6.90 -20.48 7.27
N GLY A 125 6.78 -21.69 6.71
CA GLY A 125 7.68 -22.23 5.70
C GLY A 125 7.36 -21.79 4.27
N LEU A 126 6.18 -21.22 4.03
CA LEU A 126 5.74 -20.81 2.70
C LEU A 126 6.39 -19.50 2.23
N ARG A 127 6.44 -19.34 0.90
CA ARG A 127 6.84 -18.07 0.27
C ARG A 127 5.84 -16.97 0.69
N MET A 128 6.36 -15.81 1.09
CA MET A 128 5.56 -14.78 1.78
C MET A 128 4.22 -14.37 1.13
N PRO A 129 4.11 -14.16 -0.19
CA PRO A 129 2.82 -13.85 -0.80
C PRO A 129 1.82 -15.00 -0.66
N VAL A 130 2.27 -16.25 -0.87
CA VAL A 130 1.42 -17.43 -0.71
C VAL A 130 1.00 -17.60 0.75
N ALA A 131 1.95 -17.48 1.68
CA ALA A 131 1.68 -17.55 3.11
C ALA A 131 0.62 -16.52 3.54
N TRP A 132 0.67 -15.32 2.97
CA TRP A 132 -0.29 -14.26 3.25
C TRP A 132 -1.69 -14.55 2.68
N ASP A 133 -1.77 -15.04 1.45
CA ASP A 133 -3.05 -15.40 0.83
C ASP A 133 -3.74 -16.52 1.60
N VAL A 134 -3.00 -17.59 1.92
CA VAL A 134 -3.51 -18.72 2.73
C VAL A 134 -3.93 -18.23 4.12
N TYR A 135 -3.12 -17.42 4.80
CA TYR A 135 -3.46 -16.83 6.09
C TYR A 135 -4.78 -16.06 6.04
N ASN A 136 -4.98 -15.21 5.02
CA ASN A 136 -6.20 -14.41 4.90
C ASN A 136 -7.43 -15.27 4.64
N CYS A 137 -7.31 -16.26 3.75
CA CYS A 137 -8.42 -17.17 3.46
C CYS A 137 -8.80 -17.99 4.69
N ALA A 138 -7.83 -18.60 5.38
CA ALA A 138 -8.07 -19.35 6.61
C ALA A 138 -8.65 -18.46 7.73
N HIS A 139 -8.11 -17.25 7.90
CA HIS A 139 -8.63 -16.31 8.89
C HIS A 139 -10.06 -15.88 8.58
N LEU A 140 -10.36 -15.56 7.32
CA LEU A 140 -11.71 -15.19 6.89
C LEU A 140 -12.69 -16.35 7.07
N ALA A 141 -12.31 -17.56 6.66
CA ALA A 141 -13.12 -18.76 6.84
C ALA A 141 -13.45 -19.00 8.32
N SER A 142 -12.45 -18.84 9.20
CA SER A 142 -12.64 -18.91 10.65
C SER A 142 -13.60 -17.84 11.18
N VAL A 143 -13.49 -16.59 10.72
CA VAL A 143 -14.39 -15.50 11.13
C VAL A 143 -15.82 -15.72 10.65
N LEU A 144 -16.00 -16.31 9.47
CA LEU A 144 -17.31 -16.63 8.90
C LEU A 144 -17.92 -17.91 9.48
N GLY A 145 -17.22 -18.63 10.36
CA GLY A 145 -17.69 -19.90 10.91
C GLY A 145 -17.79 -21.00 9.86
N TRP A 146 -16.88 -20.99 8.87
CA TRP A 146 -16.85 -22.04 7.85
C TRP A 146 -16.47 -23.38 8.48
N GLU A 147 -17.33 -24.37 8.27
CA GLU A 147 -17.10 -25.76 8.65
C GLU A 147 -16.85 -26.59 7.37
N ALA A 148 -15.96 -27.58 7.46
CA ALA A 148 -15.72 -28.47 6.34
C ALA A 148 -16.87 -29.47 6.23
N ASP A 149 -17.45 -29.61 5.04
CA ASP A 149 -18.46 -30.63 4.76
C ASP A 149 -17.76 -32.01 4.73
N GLU A 150 -17.94 -32.81 5.78
CA GLU A 150 -17.32 -34.15 5.93
C GLU A 150 -17.76 -35.14 4.82
N SER A 151 -18.82 -34.82 4.09
CA SER A 151 -19.37 -35.63 3.00
C SER A 151 -18.46 -35.76 1.77
N CYS A 152 -17.50 -34.83 1.58
CA CYS A 152 -16.62 -34.83 0.41
C CYS A 152 -15.36 -35.71 0.59
N ALA A 153 -14.95 -35.97 1.83
CA ALA A 153 -13.71 -36.71 2.13
C ALA A 153 -13.86 -38.25 2.02
N GLN A 154 -15.07 -38.78 1.93
CA GLN A 154 -15.35 -40.23 1.95
C GLN A 154 -15.51 -40.85 0.54
N SER A 155 -15.28 -40.09 -0.53
CA SER A 155 -15.53 -40.52 -1.93
C SER A 155 -14.29 -40.55 -2.84
N ALA A 156 -13.08 -40.68 -2.29
CA ALA A 156 -11.83 -40.78 -3.06
C ALA A 156 -11.02 -42.03 -2.68
#